data_AF-A0A2R5LML7-F1
#
_entry.id   AF-A0A2R5LML7-F1
#
_cell.length_a   1.000
_cell.length_b   1.000
_cell.length_c   1.000
_cell.angle_alpha   90.00
_cell.angle_beta   90.00
_cell.angle_gamma   90.00
#
_symmetry.space_group_name_H-M   'P 1'
#
loop_
_entity.id
_entity.type
_entity.pdbx_description
1 polymer ?
#
loop_
_entity_poly.entity_id
_entity_poly.type
_entity_poly.pdbx_seq_one_letter_code
_entity_poly.pdbx_strand_id
1 'polypeptide(L)'
;MAITKIEHTSAFHYTLETFTEKRQTSWCFEPYNGGPVDGPLEGTAPGPWDVSVPTPVSFQSHVASVEVPHTASVKTCHTCGGVGRKRCATCSGNGYEQCNYCQGDGHKRGLSGDNDRCFQCHGMGRKRCWKCNGDGIASCRACSGTGQIKCYIKLTVIWSNRVDDHVVEHSFVPDDQIKFVSGQLVFEEQNARIWPINHFPDTTVNMASVQLVQKHASAFKSEKIVMQRQRVRVIPVSTVHYEWKSTTGNFSVFGYERKVYAPDYPQTCCCGCSIL
;
A
#
# COMPACT_ATOMS: atom_id res chain seq x y z
N MET A 1 -15.00 13.61 -45.00
CA MET A 1 -14.61 14.57 -43.96
C MET A 1 -13.57 15.46 -44.58
N ALA A 2 -13.74 16.78 -44.51
CA ALA A 2 -12.74 17.74 -44.98
C ALA A 2 -12.12 18.42 -43.75
N ILE A 3 -10.80 18.38 -43.64
CA ILE A 3 -10.07 19.10 -42.58
C ILE A 3 -10.01 20.57 -42.99
N THR A 4 -10.47 21.46 -42.12
CA THR A 4 -10.53 22.91 -42.40
C THR A 4 -9.39 23.66 -41.73
N LYS A 5 -8.95 23.22 -40.54
CA LYS A 5 -7.86 23.85 -39.77
C LYS A 5 -7.20 22.84 -38.83
N ILE A 6 -5.90 22.98 -38.60
CA ILE A 6 -5.18 22.27 -37.54
C ILE A 6 -4.49 23.31 -36.67
N GLU A 7 -4.79 23.31 -35.38
CA GLU A 7 -4.15 24.15 -34.37
C GLU A 7 -3.19 23.30 -33.55
N HIS A 8 -1.93 23.72 -33.49
CA HIS A 8 -0.92 23.06 -32.65
C HIS A 8 -0.72 23.86 -31.37
N THR A 9 -0.95 23.23 -30.24
CA THR A 9 -0.74 23.78 -28.91
C THR A 9 0.14 22.84 -28.08
N SER A 10 0.51 23.28 -26.89
CA SER A 10 1.29 22.48 -25.95
C SER A 10 0.62 22.56 -24.60
N ALA A 11 0.33 21.40 -24.02
CA ALA A 11 -0.06 21.29 -22.63
C ALA A 11 1.19 21.08 -21.77
N PHE A 12 1.21 21.64 -20.56
CA PHE A 12 2.26 21.43 -19.58
C PHE A 12 1.72 20.61 -18.42
N HIS A 13 2.46 19.60 -17.99
CA HIS A 13 2.16 18.85 -16.78
C HIS A 13 3.32 19.05 -15.80
N TYR A 14 3.06 19.86 -14.78
CA TYR A 14 3.93 20.07 -13.64
C TYR A 14 3.66 19.03 -12.56
N THR A 15 4.69 18.39 -12.04
CA THR A 15 4.58 17.44 -10.92
C THR A 15 5.56 17.81 -9.82
N LEU A 16 5.09 17.82 -8.58
CA LEU A 16 5.89 17.95 -7.37
C LEU A 16 5.83 16.65 -6.57
N GLU A 17 6.97 15.99 -6.45
CA GLU A 17 7.16 14.82 -5.60
C GLU A 17 7.91 15.24 -4.32
N THR A 18 7.40 14.85 -3.16
CA THR A 18 8.02 15.09 -1.85
C THR A 18 8.13 13.77 -1.12
N PHE A 19 9.37 13.31 -0.99
CA PHE A 19 9.71 12.08 -0.31
C PHE A 19 9.87 12.34 1.18
N THR A 20 9.01 11.75 1.98
CA THR A 20 8.97 11.94 3.43
C THR A 20 9.34 10.67 4.18
N GLU A 21 9.86 10.83 5.39
CA GLU A 21 10.16 9.77 6.33
C GLU A 21 9.42 10.03 7.65
N LYS A 22 8.70 9.02 8.12
CA LYS A 22 8.02 9.02 9.40
C LYS A 22 8.52 7.85 10.23
N ARG A 23 8.86 8.11 11.49
CA ARG A 23 9.29 7.10 12.45
C ARG A 23 8.28 6.96 13.58
N GLN A 24 7.97 5.72 13.95
CA GLN A 24 7.10 5.41 15.08
C GLN A 24 7.60 4.20 15.85
N THR A 25 7.42 4.21 17.17
CA THR A 25 7.86 3.13 18.06
C THR A 25 6.68 2.45 18.71
N SER A 26 6.75 1.13 18.88
CA SER A 26 5.78 0.35 19.64
C SER A 26 6.45 -0.77 20.42
N TRP A 27 5.85 -1.17 21.55
CA TRP A 27 6.28 -2.37 22.26
C TRP A 27 5.90 -3.62 21.47
N CYS A 28 6.85 -4.53 21.30
CA CYS A 28 6.67 -5.82 20.64
C CYS A 28 7.23 -6.95 21.52
N PHE A 29 6.78 -8.17 21.22
CA PHE A 29 7.33 -9.36 21.86
C PHE A 29 7.38 -10.53 20.88
N GLU A 30 8.31 -11.45 21.13
CA GLU A 30 8.45 -12.71 20.39
C GLU A 30 8.83 -13.86 21.35
N PRO A 31 8.57 -15.13 20.96
CA PRO A 31 9.05 -16.28 21.70
C PRO A 31 10.56 -16.22 21.94
N TYR A 32 10.98 -16.40 23.19
CA TYR A 32 12.39 -16.47 23.52
C TYR A 32 12.84 -17.93 23.56
N ASN A 33 13.81 -18.28 22.70
CA ASN A 33 14.34 -19.64 22.54
C ASN A 33 15.74 -19.82 23.16
N GLY A 34 16.18 -18.87 24.00
CA GLY A 34 17.56 -18.81 24.51
C GLY A 34 18.47 -17.91 23.69
N GLY A 35 19.68 -17.67 24.20
CA GLY A 35 20.70 -16.80 23.57
C GLY A 35 20.84 -15.44 24.25
N PRO A 36 21.90 -14.67 23.93
CA PRO A 36 22.08 -13.34 24.49
C PRO A 36 20.97 -12.39 24.00
N VAL A 37 20.60 -11.43 24.85
CA VAL A 37 19.65 -10.35 24.50
C VAL A 37 20.32 -9.01 24.67
N ASP A 38 20.12 -8.11 23.71
CA ASP A 38 20.63 -6.75 23.76
C ASP A 38 19.72 -5.87 24.63
N GLY A 39 19.99 -5.89 25.94
CA GLY A 39 19.21 -5.16 26.93
C GLY A 39 19.88 -3.88 27.44
N PRO A 40 19.25 -3.18 28.40
CA PRO A 40 19.75 -1.92 28.94
C PRO A 40 21.12 -2.00 29.66
N LEU A 41 21.64 -3.21 29.91
CA LEU A 41 22.97 -3.43 30.48
C LEU A 41 24.09 -3.31 29.44
N GLU A 42 23.78 -3.52 28.15
CA GLU A 42 24.73 -3.47 27.04
C GLU A 42 24.93 -2.04 26.50
N GLY A 43 24.05 -1.11 26.88
CA GLY A 43 24.12 0.28 26.43
C GLY A 43 22.87 1.10 26.73
N THR A 44 22.90 2.37 26.34
CA THR A 44 21.74 3.27 26.44
C THR A 44 20.92 3.20 25.16
N ALA A 45 19.61 3.00 25.28
CA ALA A 45 18.71 2.95 24.14
C ALA A 45 18.72 4.28 23.34
N PRO A 46 18.98 4.26 22.03
CA PRO A 46 19.01 5.46 21.19
C PRO A 46 17.62 6.04 20.96
N GLY A 47 17.56 7.33 20.60
CA GLY A 47 16.32 7.96 20.14
C GLY A 47 15.84 7.36 18.80
N PRO A 48 14.54 7.48 18.44
CA PRO A 48 14.01 6.91 17.20
C PRO A 48 14.74 7.36 15.93
N TRP A 49 15.31 8.57 15.92
CA TRP A 49 16.05 9.13 14.78
C TRP A 49 17.54 8.76 14.76
N ASP A 50 18.09 8.30 15.89
CA ASP A 50 19.49 7.89 16.01
C ASP A 50 19.70 6.41 15.64
N VAL A 51 18.61 5.64 15.49
CA VAL A 51 18.65 4.27 14.98
C VAL A 51 18.95 4.29 13.48
N SER A 52 20.03 3.61 13.07
CA SER A 52 20.38 3.45 11.66
C SER A 52 19.43 2.46 10.99
N VAL A 53 18.78 2.89 9.91
CA VAL A 53 17.90 2.05 9.08
C VAL A 53 18.28 2.30 7.61
N PRO A 54 18.49 1.24 6.80
CA PRO A 54 18.82 1.40 5.38
C PRO A 54 17.80 2.28 4.66
N THR A 55 18.29 3.32 3.99
CA THR A 55 17.44 4.24 3.23
C THR A 55 17.03 3.57 1.91
N PRO A 56 15.72 3.53 1.57
CA PRO A 56 15.24 2.95 0.31
C PRO A 56 15.57 3.86 -0.89
N VAL A 57 15.30 3.37 -2.10
CA VAL A 57 15.38 4.16 -3.33
C VAL A 57 14.45 5.36 -3.21
N SER A 58 14.97 6.54 -3.55
CA SER A 58 14.22 7.79 -3.41
C SER A 58 12.96 7.81 -4.28
N PHE A 59 11.90 8.46 -3.78
CA PHE A 59 10.60 8.56 -4.43
C PHE A 59 9.84 7.23 -4.59
N GLN A 60 10.25 6.18 -3.89
CA GLN A 60 9.52 4.92 -3.79
C GLN A 60 9.03 4.72 -2.36
N SER A 61 7.72 4.55 -2.18
CA SER A 61 7.15 4.29 -0.86
C SER A 61 7.62 2.94 -0.32
N HIS A 62 8.06 2.92 0.93
CA HIS A 62 8.63 1.73 1.57
C HIS A 62 8.37 1.73 3.08
N VAL A 63 8.30 0.54 3.69
CA VAL A 63 8.17 0.39 5.13
C VAL A 63 9.22 -0.60 5.62
N ALA A 64 10.02 -0.18 6.59
CA ALA A 64 10.97 -1.05 7.28
C ALA A 64 10.64 -1.11 8.76
N SER A 65 11.08 -2.18 9.40
CA SER A 65 10.98 -2.33 10.84
C SER A 65 12.25 -2.93 11.40
N VAL A 66 12.74 -2.36 12.50
CA VAL A 66 13.92 -2.83 13.22
C VAL A 66 13.64 -2.82 14.71
N GLU A 67 14.35 -3.66 15.44
CA GLU A 67 14.42 -3.59 16.90
C GLU A 67 15.30 -2.41 17.32
N VAL A 68 14.86 -1.66 18.35
CA VAL A 68 15.66 -0.57 18.91
C VAL A 68 16.75 -1.18 19.81
N PRO A 69 18.04 -0.85 19.57
CA PRO A 69 19.15 -1.37 20.37
C PRO A 69 18.99 -1.11 21.86
N HIS A 70 19.50 -2.03 22.68
CA HIS A 70 19.51 -1.96 24.15
C HIS A 70 18.12 -1.88 24.81
N THR A 71 17.05 -2.25 24.10
CA THR A 71 15.68 -2.25 24.65
C THR A 71 15.13 -3.63 24.96
N ALA A 72 15.85 -4.70 24.59
CA ALA A 72 15.38 -6.05 24.76
C ALA A 72 15.39 -6.48 26.23
N SER A 73 14.40 -7.29 26.61
CA SER A 73 14.36 -7.93 27.92
C SER A 73 13.62 -9.24 27.85
N VAL A 74 14.14 -10.27 28.53
CA VAL A 74 13.42 -11.54 28.69
C VAL A 74 12.43 -11.40 29.82
N LYS A 75 11.17 -11.73 29.54
CA LYS A 75 10.08 -11.69 30.51
C LYS A 75 9.33 -13.00 30.53
N THR A 76 8.73 -13.30 31.67
CA THR A 76 7.75 -14.38 31.77
C THR A 76 6.61 -14.13 30.80
N CYS A 77 6.21 -15.14 30.04
CA CYS A 77 5.16 -15.03 29.06
C CYS A 77 3.85 -14.58 29.73
N HIS A 78 3.41 -13.35 29.46
CA HIS A 78 2.17 -12.77 29.99
C HIS A 78 0.93 -13.59 29.60
N THR A 79 0.98 -14.30 28.48
CA THR A 79 -0.13 -15.14 28.04
C THR A 79 -0.27 -16.36 28.96
N CYS A 80 0.77 -17.18 29.15
CA CYS A 80 0.67 -18.44 29.91
C CYS A 80 1.21 -18.40 31.34
N GLY A 81 1.65 -17.23 31.83
CA GLY A 81 2.22 -17.09 33.17
C GLY A 81 3.52 -17.88 33.37
N GLY A 82 4.27 -18.18 32.31
CA GLY A 82 5.51 -18.96 32.38
C GLY A 82 5.36 -20.47 32.16
N VAL A 83 4.13 -20.99 32.11
CA VAL A 83 3.88 -22.44 32.01
C VAL A 83 4.28 -23.03 30.65
N GLY A 84 4.34 -22.21 29.59
CA GLY A 84 4.60 -22.66 28.22
C GLY A 84 3.43 -23.41 27.56
N ARG A 85 2.40 -23.79 28.32
CA ARG A 85 1.22 -24.50 27.83
C ARG A 85 -0.07 -23.84 28.29
N LYS A 86 -1.17 -24.07 27.55
CA LYS A 86 -2.51 -23.60 27.89
C LYS A 86 -3.56 -24.65 27.56
N ARG A 87 -4.73 -24.56 28.21
CA ARG A 87 -5.93 -25.29 27.81
C ARG A 87 -6.15 -25.10 26.31
N CYS A 88 -6.31 -26.18 25.58
CA CYS A 88 -6.56 -26.13 24.15
C CYS A 88 -7.90 -25.43 23.91
N ALA A 89 -7.86 -24.28 23.23
CA ALA A 89 -9.07 -23.50 22.92
C ALA A 89 -9.99 -24.22 21.93
N THR A 90 -9.43 -25.07 21.06
CA THR A 90 -10.19 -25.79 20.04
C THR A 90 -11.13 -26.84 20.64
N CYS A 91 -10.66 -27.62 21.61
CA CYS A 91 -11.49 -28.63 22.28
C CYS A 91 -11.93 -28.21 23.69
N SER A 92 -11.71 -26.95 24.07
CA SER A 92 -11.94 -26.44 25.42
C SER A 92 -11.36 -27.40 26.47
N GLY A 93 -10.13 -27.86 26.32
CA GLY A 93 -9.50 -28.76 27.29
C GLY A 93 -9.96 -30.22 27.31
N ASN A 94 -10.95 -30.59 26.52
CA ASN A 94 -11.51 -31.94 26.57
C ASN A 94 -10.64 -32.99 25.87
N GLY A 95 -9.68 -32.56 25.04
CA GLY A 95 -8.87 -33.46 24.20
C GLY A 95 -9.61 -34.00 22.97
N TYR A 96 -10.94 -33.89 22.93
CA TYR A 96 -11.80 -34.38 21.86
C TYR A 96 -12.78 -33.30 21.42
N GLU A 97 -13.19 -33.37 20.16
CA GLU A 97 -14.24 -32.54 19.57
C GLU A 97 -15.39 -33.43 19.15
N GLN A 98 -16.62 -32.90 19.21
CA GLN A 98 -17.80 -33.62 18.75
C GLN A 98 -17.62 -33.98 17.27
N CYS A 99 -17.96 -35.21 16.90
CA CYS A 99 -17.88 -35.61 15.50
C CYS A 99 -18.97 -34.87 14.73
N ASN A 100 -18.59 -33.88 13.93
CA ASN A 100 -19.54 -33.11 13.11
C ASN A 100 -20.34 -33.98 12.15
N TYR A 101 -19.78 -35.12 11.73
CA TYR A 101 -20.48 -36.05 10.86
C TYR A 101 -21.71 -36.62 11.56
N CYS A 102 -21.56 -37.31 12.70
CA CYS A 102 -22.67 -37.90 13.46
C CYS A 102 -23.28 -37.00 14.53
N GLN A 103 -22.86 -35.74 14.64
CA GLN A 103 -23.31 -34.80 15.68
C GLN A 103 -23.23 -35.36 17.10
N GLY A 104 -22.21 -36.16 17.41
CA GLY A 104 -22.08 -36.74 18.76
C GLY A 104 -22.68 -38.13 18.95
N ASP A 105 -23.58 -38.58 18.06
CA ASP A 105 -24.35 -39.82 18.29
C ASP A 105 -23.52 -41.11 18.14
N GLY A 106 -22.34 -41.03 17.51
CA GLY A 106 -21.53 -42.20 17.17
C GLY A 106 -22.09 -43.03 16.02
N HIS A 107 -23.35 -42.82 15.66
CA HIS A 107 -24.05 -43.54 14.61
C HIS A 107 -24.73 -42.59 13.62
N LYS A 108 -25.05 -43.09 12.43
CA LYS A 108 -25.90 -42.43 11.45
C LYS A 108 -26.90 -43.42 10.90
N ARG A 109 -28.14 -42.97 10.72
CA ARG A 109 -29.15 -43.76 10.03
C ARG A 109 -28.78 -43.85 8.55
N GLY A 110 -28.55 -45.07 8.07
CA GLY A 110 -28.38 -45.35 6.65
C GLY A 110 -29.70 -45.20 5.90
N LEU A 111 -29.64 -45.17 4.56
CA LEU A 111 -30.82 -45.10 3.68
C LEU A 111 -31.78 -46.28 3.88
N SER A 112 -31.26 -47.42 4.38
CA SER A 112 -32.02 -48.64 4.68
C SER A 112 -32.65 -48.65 6.09
N GLY A 113 -32.47 -47.59 6.89
CA GLY A 113 -33.01 -47.50 8.25
C GLY A 113 -32.10 -48.07 9.36
N ASP A 114 -30.98 -48.70 9.01
CA ASP A 114 -30.02 -49.26 9.96
C ASP A 114 -29.15 -48.18 10.64
N ASN A 115 -28.79 -48.43 11.91
CA ASN A 115 -28.02 -47.52 12.75
C ASN A 115 -26.50 -47.77 12.60
N ASP A 116 -25.96 -47.44 11.44
CA ASP A 116 -24.57 -47.70 11.11
C ASP A 116 -23.61 -46.89 11.99
N ARG A 117 -22.52 -47.55 12.41
CA ARG A 117 -21.43 -46.86 13.10
C ARG A 117 -20.89 -45.77 12.21
N CYS A 118 -20.76 -44.57 12.75
CA CYS A 118 -20.20 -43.44 12.02
C CYS A 118 -18.76 -43.77 11.62
N PHE A 119 -18.49 -43.87 10.31
CA PHE A 119 -17.15 -44.20 9.79
C PHE A 119 -16.08 -43.16 10.17
N GLN A 120 -16.48 -41.89 10.33
CA GLN A 120 -15.57 -40.79 10.66
C GLN A 120 -15.05 -40.84 12.11
N CYS A 121 -15.82 -41.38 13.06
CA CYS A 121 -15.42 -41.48 14.47
C CYS A 121 -15.42 -42.93 14.98
N HIS A 122 -15.62 -43.90 14.09
CA HIS A 122 -15.71 -45.33 14.37
C HIS A 122 -16.63 -45.69 15.55
N GLY A 123 -17.79 -45.02 15.66
CA GLY A 123 -18.74 -45.27 16.75
C GLY A 123 -18.54 -44.42 18.01
N MET A 124 -17.46 -43.65 18.13
CA MET A 124 -17.16 -42.94 19.38
C MET A 124 -17.96 -41.64 19.59
N GLY A 125 -18.62 -41.11 18.56
CA GLY A 125 -19.34 -39.83 18.63
C GLY A 125 -18.45 -38.59 18.70
N ARG A 126 -17.15 -38.77 18.93
CA ARG A 126 -16.15 -37.70 19.08
C ARG A 126 -14.87 -38.04 18.34
N LYS A 127 -14.13 -37.02 17.95
CA LYS A 127 -12.81 -37.13 17.31
C LYS A 127 -11.74 -36.56 18.22
N ARG A 128 -10.56 -37.15 18.18
CA ARG A 128 -9.38 -36.59 18.85
C ARG A 128 -9.12 -35.19 18.29
N CYS A 129 -8.95 -34.22 19.17
CA CYS A 129 -8.69 -32.84 18.77
C CYS A 129 -7.35 -32.77 18.04
N TRP A 130 -7.37 -32.30 16.81
CA TRP A 130 -6.18 -32.22 15.95
C TRP A 130 -5.13 -31.24 16.48
N LYS A 131 -5.53 -30.25 17.29
CA LYS A 131 -4.63 -29.20 17.77
C LYS A 131 -3.79 -29.63 18.99
N CYS A 132 -4.33 -30.50 19.83
CA CYS A 132 -3.68 -30.99 21.05
C CYS A 132 -3.47 -32.50 21.06
N ASN A 133 -3.82 -33.19 19.97
CA ASN A 133 -3.69 -34.64 19.81
C ASN A 133 -4.29 -35.48 20.96
N GLY A 134 -5.34 -34.98 21.62
CA GLY A 134 -5.99 -35.70 22.73
C GLY A 134 -5.62 -35.19 24.12
N ASP A 135 -4.56 -34.39 24.26
CA ASP A 135 -4.02 -34.01 25.57
C ASP A 135 -4.88 -32.97 26.31
N GLY A 136 -5.78 -32.29 25.59
CA GLY A 136 -6.55 -31.16 26.12
C GLY A 136 -5.71 -29.91 26.39
N ILE A 137 -4.38 -29.99 26.27
CA ILE A 137 -3.43 -28.91 26.50
C ILE A 137 -2.64 -28.68 25.20
N ALA A 138 -2.43 -27.42 24.86
CA ALA A 138 -1.65 -27.02 23.68
C ALA A 138 -0.51 -26.08 24.09
N SER A 139 0.59 -26.11 23.32
CA SER A 139 1.70 -25.16 23.50
C SER A 139 1.19 -23.72 23.37
N CYS A 140 1.67 -22.85 24.26
CA CYS A 140 1.32 -21.45 24.24
C CYS A 140 1.90 -20.79 22.98
N ARG A 141 1.03 -20.25 22.11
CA ARG A 141 1.45 -19.63 20.85
C ARG A 141 2.33 -18.39 21.04
N ALA A 142 2.09 -17.61 22.09
CA ALA A 142 2.83 -16.36 22.34
C ALA A 142 4.31 -16.58 22.70
N CYS A 143 4.65 -17.73 23.28
CA CYS A 143 6.03 -18.08 23.66
C CYS A 143 6.51 -19.39 23.00
N SER A 144 5.75 -19.93 22.03
CA SER A 144 6.04 -21.20 21.37
C SER A 144 6.39 -22.37 22.29
N GLY A 145 5.86 -22.40 23.52
CA GLY A 145 6.14 -23.47 24.49
C GLY A 145 7.23 -23.17 25.51
N THR A 146 8.02 -22.11 25.35
CA THR A 146 9.20 -21.85 26.21
C THR A 146 8.85 -21.25 27.57
N GLY A 147 7.65 -20.68 27.71
CA GLY A 147 7.24 -19.94 28.91
C GLY A 147 7.86 -18.55 29.02
N GLN A 148 8.79 -18.19 28.14
CA GLN A 148 9.49 -16.91 28.13
C GLN A 148 9.28 -16.17 26.81
N ILE A 149 9.27 -14.85 26.88
CA ILE A 149 9.18 -13.97 25.71
C ILE A 149 10.28 -12.93 25.78
N LYS A 150 10.81 -12.54 24.63
CA LYS A 150 11.68 -11.39 24.49
C LYS A 150 10.78 -10.20 24.18
N CYS A 151 10.78 -9.19 25.04
CA CYS A 151 10.08 -7.92 24.82
C CYS A 151 11.08 -6.84 24.43
N TYR A 152 10.75 -6.03 23.44
CA TYR A 152 11.62 -4.97 22.94
C TYR A 152 10.79 -3.82 22.35
N ILE A 153 11.43 -2.67 22.09
CA ILE A 153 10.82 -1.58 21.34
C ILE A 153 11.10 -1.81 19.86
N LYS A 154 10.05 -1.86 19.05
CA LYS A 154 10.13 -1.94 17.60
C LYS A 154 10.02 -0.53 17.01
N LEU A 155 11.00 -0.15 16.20
CA LEU A 155 10.96 1.05 15.38
C LEU A 155 10.40 0.69 14.00
N THR A 156 9.35 1.36 13.58
CA THR A 156 8.80 1.29 12.22
C THR A 156 9.11 2.59 11.50
N VAL A 157 9.81 2.50 10.37
CA VAL A 157 10.13 3.64 9.51
C VAL A 157 9.30 3.52 8.24
N ILE A 158 8.58 4.59 7.92
CA ILE A 158 7.67 4.67 6.77
C ILE A 158 8.19 5.77 5.87
N TRP A 159 8.59 5.40 4.66
CA TRP A 159 8.90 6.34 3.59
C TRP A 159 7.70 6.45 2.65
N SER A 160 7.31 7.68 2.31
CA SER A 160 6.16 7.95 1.45
C SER A 160 6.54 8.93 0.35
N ASN A 161 6.18 8.64 -0.89
CA ASN A 161 6.26 9.62 -1.97
C ASN A 161 4.93 10.39 -2.07
N ARG A 162 4.96 11.68 -1.72
CA ARG A 162 3.81 12.58 -1.79
C ARG A 162 3.83 13.29 -3.13
N VAL A 163 2.85 13.02 -3.99
CA VAL A 163 2.80 13.58 -5.34
C VAL A 163 1.58 14.48 -5.46
N ASP A 164 1.82 15.73 -5.84
CA ASP A 164 0.80 16.65 -6.32
C ASP A 164 1.21 17.14 -7.72
N ASP A 165 0.23 17.49 -8.53
CA ASP A 165 0.44 17.91 -9.90
C ASP A 165 -0.47 19.07 -10.32
N HIS A 166 -0.11 19.69 -11.44
CA HIS A 166 -0.91 20.71 -12.10
C HIS A 166 -0.77 20.57 -13.61
N VAL A 167 -1.91 20.60 -14.31
CA VAL A 167 -1.96 20.61 -15.77
C VAL A 167 -2.32 22.01 -16.23
N VAL A 168 -1.52 22.53 -17.15
CA VAL A 168 -1.83 23.73 -17.91
C VAL A 168 -2.19 23.25 -19.30
N GLU A 169 -3.46 23.40 -19.67
CA GLU A 169 -3.92 23.08 -21.00
C GLU A 169 -4.87 24.16 -21.54
N HIS A 170 -4.74 24.43 -22.84
CA HIS A 170 -5.44 25.47 -23.59
C HIS A 170 -6.44 24.93 -24.62
N SER A 171 -6.51 23.62 -24.85
CA SER A 171 -7.57 22.99 -25.65
C SER A 171 -8.72 22.45 -24.77
N PHE A 172 -9.63 21.69 -25.38
CA PHE A 172 -10.77 21.05 -24.70
C PHE A 172 -10.44 19.63 -24.19
N VAL A 173 -9.18 19.19 -24.26
CA VAL A 173 -8.77 17.89 -23.71
C VAL A 173 -8.83 17.94 -22.17
N PRO A 174 -9.51 16.99 -21.50
CA PRO A 174 -9.56 16.98 -20.04
C PRO A 174 -8.18 16.76 -19.41
N ASP A 175 -7.88 17.50 -18.33
CA ASP A 175 -6.61 17.41 -17.60
C ASP A 175 -6.23 15.98 -17.21
N ASP A 176 -7.21 15.19 -16.75
CA ASP A 176 -6.99 13.79 -16.38
C ASP A 176 -6.45 12.96 -17.54
N GLN A 177 -6.82 13.25 -18.79
CA GLN A 177 -6.25 12.55 -19.94
C GLN A 177 -4.81 12.99 -20.24
N ILE A 178 -4.50 14.27 -20.04
CA ILE A 178 -3.15 14.83 -20.20
C ILE A 178 -2.17 14.21 -19.18
N LYS A 179 -2.62 13.94 -17.95
CA LYS A 179 -1.78 13.36 -16.90
C LYS A 179 -1.18 12.01 -17.29
N PHE A 180 -1.96 11.18 -17.99
CA PHE A 180 -1.65 9.78 -18.34
C PHE A 180 -1.14 9.59 -19.78
N VAL A 181 -0.62 10.63 -20.42
CA VAL A 181 0.13 10.53 -21.67
C VAL A 181 1.59 10.91 -21.47
N SER A 182 2.43 10.44 -22.38
CA SER A 182 3.84 10.84 -22.42
C SER A 182 4.04 12.11 -23.26
N GLY A 183 5.14 12.78 -22.95
CA GLY A 183 5.57 14.02 -23.57
C GLY A 183 7.05 14.26 -23.27
N GLN A 184 7.58 15.39 -23.71
CA GLN A 184 8.98 15.74 -23.48
C GLN A 184 9.20 16.23 -22.05
N LEU A 185 10.16 15.67 -21.33
CA LEU A 185 10.62 16.26 -20.07
C LEU A 185 11.49 17.48 -20.39
N VAL A 186 11.01 18.68 -20.04
CA VAL A 186 11.70 19.95 -20.35
C VAL A 186 12.33 20.61 -19.13
N PHE A 187 11.92 20.19 -17.93
CA PHE A 187 12.49 20.65 -16.67
C PHE A 187 12.48 19.52 -15.67
N GLU A 188 13.60 19.33 -14.97
CA GLU A 188 13.72 18.45 -13.82
C GLU A 188 14.69 19.06 -12.82
N GLU A 189 14.29 19.10 -11.55
CA GLU A 189 15.16 19.49 -10.45
C GLU A 189 14.91 18.57 -9.26
N GLN A 190 15.97 18.18 -8.57
CA GLN A 190 15.91 17.34 -7.39
C GLN A 190 16.84 17.89 -6.30
N ASN A 191 16.31 18.09 -5.09
CA ASN A 191 17.08 18.59 -3.96
C ASN A 191 16.40 18.21 -2.63
N ALA A 192 17.11 18.31 -1.50
CA ALA A 192 16.54 18.08 -0.17
C ALA A 192 15.32 18.99 0.10
N ARG A 193 15.43 20.24 -0.36
CA ARG A 193 14.34 21.22 -0.46
C ARG A 193 14.46 21.93 -1.79
N ILE A 194 13.35 22.06 -2.51
CA ILE A 194 13.32 22.78 -3.78
C ILE A 194 12.71 24.17 -3.61
N TRP A 195 13.06 25.06 -4.54
CA TRP A 195 12.46 26.38 -4.66
C TRP A 195 11.41 26.39 -5.76
N PRO A 196 10.39 27.27 -5.68
CA PRO A 196 9.44 27.45 -6.77
C PRO A 196 10.15 27.85 -8.07
N ILE A 197 9.64 27.33 -9.19
CA ILE A 197 10.10 27.75 -10.52
C ILE A 197 9.65 29.19 -10.76
N ASN A 198 10.59 30.06 -11.19
CA ASN A 198 10.36 31.49 -11.40
C ASN A 198 10.72 31.99 -12.80
N HIS A 199 11.18 31.10 -13.67
CA HIS A 199 11.70 31.43 -15.00
C HIS A 199 11.15 30.51 -16.11
N PHE A 200 10.12 29.71 -15.81
CA PHE A 200 9.47 28.94 -16.87
C PHE A 200 8.72 29.89 -17.81
N PRO A 201 8.76 29.68 -19.15
CA PRO A 201 8.10 30.56 -20.11
C PRO A 201 6.60 30.74 -19.85
N ASP A 202 5.93 29.66 -19.45
CA ASP A 202 4.53 29.72 -19.03
C ASP A 202 4.43 30.11 -17.54
N THR A 203 3.87 31.29 -17.28
CA THR A 203 3.72 31.82 -15.92
C THR A 203 2.76 31.00 -15.05
N THR A 204 1.82 30.25 -15.64
CA THR A 204 0.90 29.40 -14.87
C THR A 204 1.64 28.21 -14.25
N VAL A 205 2.67 27.67 -14.91
CA VAL A 205 3.57 26.67 -14.33
C VAL A 205 4.34 27.24 -13.13
N ASN A 206 4.84 28.48 -13.24
CA ASN A 206 5.51 29.16 -12.13
C ASN A 206 4.55 29.34 -10.93
N MET A 207 3.32 29.78 -11.19
CA MET A 207 2.28 29.93 -10.16
C MET A 207 1.93 28.60 -9.48
N ALA A 208 1.74 27.54 -10.26
CA ALA A 208 1.48 26.20 -9.74
C ALA A 208 2.64 25.69 -8.88
N SER A 209 3.89 25.94 -9.32
CA SER A 209 5.08 25.61 -8.54
C SER A 209 5.10 26.32 -7.18
N VAL A 210 4.81 27.63 -7.15
CA VAL A 210 4.72 28.39 -5.88
C VAL A 210 3.66 27.77 -4.96
N GLN A 211 2.48 27.48 -5.47
CA GLN A 211 1.37 26.94 -4.68
C GLN A 211 1.71 25.55 -4.12
N LEU A 212 2.18 24.62 -4.95
CA LEU A 212 2.46 23.26 -4.51
C LEU A 212 3.67 23.20 -3.56
N VAL A 213 4.72 23.98 -3.80
CA VAL A 213 5.88 24.05 -2.90
C VAL A 213 5.47 24.60 -1.53
N GLN A 214 4.65 25.65 -1.47
CA GLN A 214 4.13 26.20 -0.21
C GLN A 214 3.20 25.21 0.51
N LYS A 215 2.32 24.53 -0.23
CA LYS A 215 1.47 23.46 0.31
C LYS A 215 2.32 22.37 0.96
N HIS A 216 3.29 21.84 0.23
CA HIS A 216 4.16 20.75 0.72
C HIS A 216 5.06 21.17 1.88
N ALA A 217 5.43 22.46 1.98
CA ALA A 217 6.22 22.97 3.10
C ALA A 217 5.51 22.82 4.46
N SER A 218 4.18 22.79 4.50
CA SER A 218 3.39 22.74 5.74
C SER A 218 2.48 21.51 5.89
N ALA A 219 2.27 20.74 4.82
CA ALA A 219 1.33 19.60 4.81
C ALA A 219 1.76 18.44 5.71
N PHE A 220 3.06 18.19 5.90
CA PHE A 220 3.59 16.96 6.51
C PHE A 220 4.24 17.19 7.88
N LYS A 221 3.53 17.83 8.82
CA LYS A 221 4.09 18.28 10.13
C LYS A 221 4.71 17.17 11.00
N SER A 222 4.30 15.92 10.82
CA SER A 222 4.80 14.76 11.59
C SER A 222 5.82 13.92 10.84
N GLU A 223 6.28 14.40 9.67
CA GLU A 223 7.17 13.67 8.77
C GLU A 223 8.37 14.55 8.44
N LYS A 224 9.54 13.92 8.33
CA LYS A 224 10.75 14.60 7.88
C LYS A 224 10.78 14.54 6.36
N ILE A 225 10.90 15.69 5.70
CA ILE A 225 11.17 15.73 4.26
C ILE A 225 12.60 15.28 4.03
N VAL A 226 12.77 14.20 3.27
CA VAL A 226 14.06 13.61 2.91
C VAL A 226 14.56 14.23 1.61
N MET A 227 13.68 14.33 0.61
CA MET A 227 14.02 14.86 -0.70
C MET A 227 12.77 15.32 -1.44
N GLN A 228 12.94 16.27 -2.37
CA GLN A 228 11.89 16.74 -3.26
C GLN A 228 12.40 16.69 -4.70
N ARG A 229 11.47 16.47 -5.64
CA ARG A 229 11.72 16.50 -7.07
C ARG A 229 10.57 17.19 -7.75
N GLN A 230 10.87 18.12 -8.65
CA GLN A 230 9.89 18.75 -9.49
C GLN A 230 10.22 18.54 -10.96
N ARG A 231 9.18 18.39 -11.77
CA ARG A 231 9.31 18.13 -13.20
C ARG A 231 8.25 18.90 -13.98
N VAL A 232 8.61 19.33 -15.19
CA VAL A 232 7.65 19.83 -16.18
C VAL A 232 7.76 18.98 -17.42
N ARG A 233 6.63 18.39 -17.84
CA ARG A 233 6.50 17.68 -19.11
C ARG A 233 5.70 18.53 -20.08
N VAL A 234 6.12 18.58 -21.34
CA VAL A 234 5.38 19.19 -22.45
C VAL A 234 4.71 18.11 -23.26
N ILE A 235 3.40 18.20 -23.40
CA ILE A 235 2.56 17.28 -24.15
C ILE A 235 2.12 18.01 -25.43
N PRO A 236 2.51 17.53 -26.62
CA PRO A 236 2.02 18.12 -27.86
C PRO A 236 0.52 17.84 -28.00
N VAL A 237 -0.25 18.86 -28.37
CA VAL A 237 -1.68 18.76 -28.65
C VAL A 237 -1.95 19.35 -30.03
N SER A 238 -2.71 18.64 -30.84
CA SER A 238 -3.13 19.09 -32.17
C SER A 238 -4.64 19.01 -32.26
N THR A 239 -5.31 20.16 -32.28
CA THR A 239 -6.75 20.26 -32.44
C THR A 239 -7.07 20.38 -33.93
N VAL A 240 -7.82 19.40 -34.43
CA VAL A 240 -8.24 19.31 -35.83
C VAL A 240 -9.69 19.75 -35.95
N HIS A 241 -9.94 20.78 -36.74
CA HIS A 241 -11.28 21.22 -37.12
C HIS A 241 -11.66 20.60 -38.46
N TYR A 242 -12.89 20.12 -38.57
CA TYR A 242 -13.37 19.45 -39.77
C TYR A 242 -14.82 19.78 -40.08
N GLU A 243 -15.17 19.57 -41.35
CA GLU A 243 -16.54 19.60 -41.85
C GLU A 243 -16.96 18.23 -42.39
N TRP A 244 -18.16 17.79 -42.02
CA TRP A 244 -18.75 16.54 -42.47
C TRP A 244 -20.28 16.61 -42.52
N LYS A 245 -20.85 16.31 -43.70
CA LYS A 245 -22.32 16.27 -43.94
C LYS A 245 -23.08 17.47 -43.36
N SER A 246 -22.53 18.68 -43.58
CA SER A 246 -23.06 19.97 -43.10
C SER A 246 -22.93 20.24 -41.60
N THR A 247 -22.20 19.40 -40.86
CA THR A 247 -21.82 19.63 -39.46
C THR A 247 -20.34 19.98 -39.37
N THR A 248 -20.01 20.99 -38.58
CA THR A 248 -18.63 21.29 -38.17
C THR A 248 -18.35 20.62 -36.84
N GLY A 249 -17.13 20.15 -36.65
CA GLY A 249 -16.69 19.55 -35.40
C GLY A 249 -15.20 19.71 -35.20
N ASN A 250 -14.73 19.31 -34.02
CA ASN A 250 -13.31 19.23 -33.72
C ASN A 250 -12.98 17.92 -32.98
N PHE A 251 -11.71 17.55 -33.04
CA PHE A 251 -11.13 16.54 -32.16
C PHE A 251 -9.67 16.90 -31.89
N SER A 252 -9.15 16.47 -30.76
CA SER A 252 -7.75 16.69 -30.38
C SER A 252 -6.96 15.39 -30.44
N VAL A 253 -5.75 15.46 -30.99
CA VAL A 253 -4.74 14.40 -30.92
C VAL A 253 -3.62 14.85 -30.00
N PHE A 254 -3.26 14.06 -29.01
CA PHE A 254 -2.33 14.50 -27.97
C PHE A 254 -1.43 13.38 -27.44
N GLY A 255 -0.29 13.80 -26.88
CA GLY A 255 0.76 12.91 -26.37
C GLY A 255 1.52 12.18 -27.47
N TYR A 256 2.63 11.55 -27.11
CA TYR A 256 3.40 10.74 -28.07
C TYR A 256 2.69 9.45 -28.46
N GLU A 257 1.74 8.99 -27.65
CA GLU A 257 0.83 7.88 -27.98
C GLU A 257 -0.21 8.27 -29.02
N ARG A 258 -0.36 9.57 -29.35
CA ARG A 258 -1.36 10.10 -30.30
C ARG A 258 -2.79 9.71 -29.92
N LYS A 259 -3.13 9.81 -28.63
CA LYS A 259 -4.50 9.59 -28.16
C LYS A 259 -5.44 10.61 -28.78
N VAL A 260 -6.68 10.21 -29.01
CA VAL A 260 -7.71 11.04 -29.65
C VAL A 260 -8.81 11.36 -28.64
N TYR A 261 -9.17 12.63 -28.54
CA TYR A 261 -10.33 13.09 -27.80
C TYR A 261 -11.32 13.76 -28.77
N ALA A 262 -12.48 13.13 -28.97
CA ALA A 262 -13.51 13.55 -29.92
C ALA A 262 -14.91 13.45 -29.25
N PRO A 263 -15.26 14.37 -28.34
CA PRO A 263 -16.51 14.29 -27.58
C PRO A 263 -17.74 14.43 -28.48
N ASP A 264 -17.66 15.28 -29.51
CA ASP A 264 -18.76 15.59 -30.43
C ASP A 264 -18.68 14.80 -31.73
N TYR A 265 -18.16 13.57 -31.69
CA TYR A 265 -18.03 12.75 -32.89
C TYR A 265 -19.42 12.43 -33.50
N PRO A 266 -19.70 12.82 -34.76
CA PRO A 266 -21.05 12.89 -35.29
C PRO A 266 -21.66 11.53 -35.66
N GLN A 267 -20.91 10.44 -35.55
CA GLN A 267 -21.44 9.08 -35.67
C GLN A 267 -21.44 8.41 -34.30
N THR A 268 -22.59 8.38 -33.64
CA THR A 268 -22.87 7.38 -32.60
C THR A 268 -23.08 6.04 -33.29
N CYS A 269 -22.08 5.16 -33.28
CA CYS A 269 -22.27 3.78 -33.75
C CYS A 269 -23.43 3.13 -32.97
N CYS A 270 -24.50 2.72 -33.65
CA CYS A 270 -25.67 2.02 -33.09
C CYS A 270 -25.38 0.65 -32.45
N CYS A 271 -24.12 0.31 -32.14
CA CYS A 271 -23.68 -0.97 -31.62
C CYS A 271 -22.46 -0.88 -30.67
N GLY A 272 -22.33 0.17 -29.85
CA GLY A 272 -21.39 0.17 -28.72
C GLY A 272 -19.88 0.10 -29.06
N CYS A 273 -19.48 0.40 -30.30
CA CYS A 273 -18.06 0.49 -30.66
C CYS A 273 -17.52 1.89 -30.38
N SER A 274 -16.71 2.01 -29.34
CA SER A 274 -15.83 3.16 -29.13
C SER A 274 -14.72 3.13 -30.16
N ILE A 275 -14.47 4.24 -30.86
CA ILE A 275 -13.22 4.40 -31.62
C ILE A 275 -12.11 4.54 -30.56
N LEU A 276 -11.26 3.51 -30.48
CA LEU A 276 -10.04 3.47 -29.65
C LEU A 276 -8.89 4.20 -30.37
#